data_AF-A0AB33YZD0-F1
#
_entry.id   AF-A0AB33YZD0-F1
#
_cell.length_a   1.000
_cell.length_b   1.000
_cell.length_c   1.000
_cell.angle_alpha   90.00
_cell.angle_beta   90.00
_cell.angle_gamma   90.00
#
_symmetry.space_group_name_H-M   'P 1'
#
loop_
_entity.id
_entity.type
_entity.pdbx_description
1 polymer ?
#
loop_
_entity_poly.entity_id
_entity_poly.type
_entity_poly.pdbx_seq_one_letter_code
_entity_poly.pdbx_strand_id
1 'polypeptide(L)'
;MSKNVTDRVILKEVYKIYYSDFCNFDKEKPSRDTKIYVPIDCELIARNLNLDPEIVFGRLYYHLNQKHGYKQEDGTLIALFAKQIGSDRHVVQFPLLSAVLAEHEQSYLRFTIPLFLSIIALIFSIAAYFNT
;
A
#
# COMPACT_ATOMS: atom_id res chain seq x y z
N MET A 1 -4.14 -22.10 0.64
CA MET A 1 -3.62 -20.73 0.83
C MET A 1 -4.76 -19.75 0.60
N SER A 2 -4.96 -18.77 1.47
CA SER A 2 -5.94 -17.69 1.22
C SER A 2 -5.60 -17.02 -0.10
N LYS A 3 -6.54 -17.02 -1.05
CA LYS A 3 -6.39 -16.30 -2.34
C LYS A 3 -6.42 -14.77 -2.15
N ASN A 4 -6.67 -14.29 -0.94
CA ASN A 4 -6.78 -12.88 -0.61
C ASN A 4 -5.52 -12.38 0.13
N VAL A 5 -5.02 -11.23 -0.30
CA VAL A 5 -3.88 -10.53 0.29
C VAL A 5 -4.32 -9.36 1.16
N THR A 6 -3.45 -8.89 2.04
CA THR A 6 -3.73 -7.71 2.89
C THR A 6 -3.55 -6.42 2.09
N ASP A 7 -4.18 -5.33 2.56
CA ASP A 7 -3.99 -4.00 1.96
C ASP A 7 -2.53 -3.57 1.96
N ARG A 8 -1.79 -3.93 3.02
CA ARG A 8 -0.34 -3.73 3.11
C ARG A 8 0.39 -4.29 1.90
N VAL A 9 0.03 -5.49 1.44
CA VAL A 9 0.67 -6.13 0.29
C VAL A 9 0.33 -5.41 -1.01
N ILE A 10 -0.94 -5.01 -1.21
CA ILE A 10 -1.36 -4.23 -2.40
C ILE A 10 -0.61 -2.90 -2.45
N LEU A 11 -0.63 -2.13 -1.35
CA LEU A 11 0.02 -0.82 -1.27
C LEU A 11 1.55 -0.94 -1.44
N LYS A 12 2.15 -1.99 -0.89
CA LYS A 12 3.58 -2.27 -1.06
C LYS A 12 3.96 -2.56 -2.50
N GLU A 13 3.13 -3.32 -3.21
CA GLU A 13 3.37 -3.64 -4.62
C GLU A 13 3.24 -2.39 -5.50
N VAL A 14 2.21 -1.56 -5.25
CA VAL A 14 2.07 -0.25 -5.91
C VAL A 14 3.31 0.63 -5.64
N TYR A 15 3.72 0.76 -4.37
CA TYR A 15 4.90 1.56 -4.02
C TYR A 15 6.14 1.07 -4.76
N LYS A 16 6.40 -0.24 -4.72
CA LYS A 16 7.58 -0.87 -5.32
C LYS A 16 7.66 -0.62 -6.83
N ILE A 17 6.55 -0.78 -7.55
CA ILE A 17 6.52 -0.62 -9.02
C ILE A 17 6.72 0.86 -9.40
N TYR A 18 6.03 1.78 -8.71
CA TYR A 18 5.90 3.16 -9.18
C TYR A 18 6.77 4.19 -8.44
N TYR A 19 7.59 3.77 -7.46
CA TYR A 19 8.49 4.69 -6.73
C TYR A 19 9.46 5.41 -7.66
N SER A 20 10.06 4.69 -8.61
CA SER A 20 10.97 5.29 -9.59
C SER A 20 10.24 6.33 -10.46
N ASP A 21 9.04 6.01 -10.93
CA ASP A 21 8.21 6.91 -11.74
C ASP A 21 7.79 8.16 -10.96
N PHE A 22 7.57 8.01 -9.66
CA PHE A 22 7.35 9.15 -8.76
C PHE A 22 8.56 10.07 -8.69
N CYS A 23 9.75 9.50 -8.48
CA CYS A 23 11.01 10.23 -8.35
C CYS A 23 11.43 10.93 -9.65
N ASN A 24 11.22 10.27 -10.80
CA ASN A 24 11.67 10.73 -12.13
C ASN A 24 10.75 11.78 -12.77
N PHE A 25 9.80 12.37 -12.03
CA PHE A 25 8.94 13.42 -12.56
C PHE A 25 9.74 14.69 -12.89
N ASP A 26 9.71 15.08 -14.17
CA ASP A 26 10.28 16.32 -14.68
C ASP A 26 9.18 17.38 -14.85
N LYS A 27 9.40 18.58 -14.30
CA LYS A 27 8.47 19.71 -14.43
C LYS A 27 8.53 20.38 -15.79
N GLU A 28 9.68 20.33 -16.46
CA GLU A 28 9.91 20.99 -17.76
C GLU A 28 9.40 20.12 -18.91
N LYS A 29 9.36 18.80 -18.72
CA LYS A 29 8.84 17.81 -19.66
C LYS A 29 7.97 16.78 -18.93
N PRO A 30 6.76 17.18 -18.49
CA PRO A 30 5.93 16.32 -17.66
C PRO A 30 5.46 15.08 -18.43
N SER A 31 5.75 13.90 -17.88
CA SER A 31 5.22 12.62 -18.35
C SER A 31 3.79 12.32 -17.87
N ARG A 32 3.26 13.16 -16.98
CA ARG A 32 1.94 13.07 -16.34
C ARG A 32 1.52 14.43 -15.81
N ASP A 33 0.25 14.63 -15.49
CA ASP A 33 -0.29 15.96 -15.20
C ASP A 33 0.25 16.56 -13.90
N THR A 34 0.57 15.73 -12.91
CA THR A 34 1.09 16.20 -11.63
C THR A 34 2.17 15.28 -11.09
N LYS A 35 3.10 15.84 -10.31
CA LYS A 35 4.09 15.03 -9.57
C LYS A 35 3.44 14.11 -8.53
N ILE A 36 2.37 14.58 -7.90
CA ILE A 36 1.80 13.97 -6.69
C ILE A 36 0.94 12.75 -7.04
N TYR A 37 0.16 12.83 -8.11
CA TYR A 37 -0.70 11.75 -8.59
C TYR A 37 0.03 10.92 -9.64
N VAL A 38 0.30 9.66 -9.32
CA VAL A 38 0.99 8.71 -10.20
C VAL A 38 -0.05 7.78 -10.83
N PRO A 39 -0.15 7.71 -12.17
CA PRO A 39 -0.96 6.71 -12.86
C PRO A 39 -0.45 5.30 -12.55
N ILE A 40 -1.36 4.37 -12.30
CA ILE A 40 -1.03 2.98 -12.00
C ILE A 40 -1.80 2.01 -12.88
N ASP A 41 -1.17 0.89 -13.19
CA ASP A 41 -1.74 -0.25 -13.88
C ASP A 41 -2.21 -1.32 -12.87
N CYS A 42 -3.53 -1.37 -12.65
CA CYS A 42 -4.18 -2.37 -11.79
C CYS A 42 -4.01 -3.80 -12.32
N GLU A 43 -3.90 -4.01 -13.63
CA GLU A 43 -3.70 -5.34 -14.21
C GLU A 43 -2.28 -5.84 -13.93
N LEU A 44 -1.27 -4.98 -14.07
CA LEU A 44 0.10 -5.30 -13.69
C LEU A 44 0.21 -5.68 -12.21
N ILE A 45 -0.37 -4.87 -11.32
CA ILE A 45 -0.36 -5.14 -9.88
C ILE A 45 -1.06 -6.47 -9.58
N ALA A 46 -2.23 -6.71 -10.18
CA ALA A 46 -2.98 -7.94 -9.99
C ALA A 46 -2.23 -9.18 -10.48
N ARG A 47 -1.56 -9.09 -11.64
CA ARG A 47 -0.69 -10.16 -12.16
C ARG A 47 0.43 -10.51 -11.18
N ASN A 48 1.13 -9.50 -10.63
CA ASN A 48 2.23 -9.74 -9.68
C ASN A 48 1.75 -10.39 -8.37
N LEU A 49 0.50 -10.12 -7.98
CA LEU A 49 -0.11 -10.64 -6.74
C LEU A 49 -0.97 -11.89 -6.97
N ASN A 50 -1.09 -12.38 -8.20
CA ASN A 50 -1.98 -13.47 -8.59
C ASN A 50 -3.46 -13.23 -8.15
N LEU A 51 -3.94 -12.01 -8.39
CA LEU A 51 -5.28 -11.53 -8.09
C LEU A 51 -6.05 -11.20 -9.37
N ASP A 52 -7.35 -11.01 -9.22
CA ASP A 52 -8.18 -10.39 -10.24
C ASP A 52 -7.96 -8.86 -10.25
N PRO A 53 -7.77 -8.21 -11.42
CA PRO A 53 -7.62 -6.75 -11.52
C PRO A 53 -8.75 -5.94 -10.88
N GLU A 54 -10.00 -6.43 -10.96
CA GLU A 54 -11.15 -5.77 -10.35
C GLU A 54 -11.09 -5.79 -8.81
N ILE A 55 -10.43 -6.79 -8.22
CA ILE A 55 -10.19 -6.82 -6.77
C ILE A 55 -9.20 -5.72 -6.38
N VAL A 56 -8.12 -5.53 -7.16
CA VAL A 56 -7.14 -4.47 -6.91
C VAL A 56 -7.80 -3.10 -7.04
N PHE A 57 -8.50 -2.86 -8.15
CA PHE A 57 -9.25 -1.63 -8.36
C PHE A 57 -10.27 -1.38 -7.25
N GLY A 58 -11.08 -2.40 -6.92
CA GLY A 58 -12.12 -2.29 -5.91
C GLY A 58 -11.56 -2.01 -4.51
N ARG A 59 -10.45 -2.64 -4.13
CA ARG A 59 -9.77 -2.39 -2.84
C ARG A 59 -9.20 -0.97 -2.78
N LEU A 60 -8.57 -0.50 -3.85
CA LEU A 60 -8.02 0.86 -3.90
C LEU A 60 -9.15 1.92 -3.90
N TYR A 61 -10.16 1.75 -4.73
CA TYR A 61 -11.21 2.75 -4.95
C TYR A 61 -12.30 2.75 -3.89
N TYR A 62 -12.85 1.60 -3.52
CA TYR A 62 -13.98 1.54 -2.59
C TYR A 62 -13.56 1.46 -1.13
N HIS A 63 -12.45 0.79 -0.82
CA HIS A 63 -12.04 0.61 0.58
C HIS A 63 -10.96 1.61 1.01
N LEU A 64 -9.78 1.54 0.39
CA LEU A 64 -8.61 2.30 0.83
C LEU A 64 -8.80 3.81 0.59
N ASN A 65 -9.35 4.20 -0.55
CA ASN A 65 -9.65 5.60 -0.80
C ASN A 65 -10.74 6.15 0.12
N GLN A 66 -11.79 5.38 0.42
CA GLN A 66 -12.81 5.80 1.38
C GLN A 66 -12.22 5.96 2.79
N LYS A 67 -11.29 5.07 3.17
CA LYS A 67 -10.71 5.04 4.51
C LYS A 67 -9.63 6.11 4.74
N HIS A 68 -8.81 6.37 3.73
CA HIS A 68 -7.61 7.22 3.87
C HIS A 68 -7.68 8.52 3.08
N GLY A 69 -8.59 8.63 2.10
CA GLY A 69 -8.90 9.91 1.48
C GLY A 69 -9.62 10.83 2.46
N TYR A 70 -9.38 12.13 2.35
CA TYR A 70 -9.94 13.12 3.27
C TYR A 70 -10.31 14.41 2.56
N LYS A 71 -11.14 15.21 3.22
CA LYS A 71 -11.54 16.55 2.77
C LYS A 71 -10.85 17.59 3.64
N GLN A 72 -10.21 18.57 3.02
CA GLN A 72 -9.61 19.72 3.70
C GLN A 72 -10.68 20.72 4.15
N GLU A 73 -10.30 21.66 5.02
CA GLU A 73 -11.23 22.66 5.57
C GLU A 73 -11.85 23.57 4.50
N ASP A 74 -11.11 23.85 3.42
CA ASP A 74 -11.56 24.58 2.23
C ASP A 74 -12.51 23.77 1.34
N GLY A 75 -12.71 22.50 1.66
CA GLY A 75 -13.53 21.55 0.93
C GLY A 75 -12.83 20.78 -0.17
N THR A 76 -11.52 20.96 -0.36
CA THR A 76 -10.70 20.22 -1.32
C THR A 76 -10.64 18.74 -0.94
N LEU A 77 -10.96 17.85 -1.88
CA LEU A 77 -10.89 16.40 -1.66
C LEU A 77 -9.50 15.86 -2.04
N ILE A 78 -8.79 15.32 -1.05
CA ILE A 78 -7.54 14.59 -1.26
C ILE A 78 -7.85 13.09 -1.29
N ALA A 79 -8.01 12.55 -2.48
CA ALA A 79 -8.19 11.11 -2.69
C ALA A 79 -6.84 10.38 -2.62
N LEU A 80 -6.79 9.24 -1.91
CA LEU A 80 -5.66 8.31 -2.00
C LEU A 80 -5.60 7.67 -3.39
N PHE A 81 -6.76 7.32 -3.95
CA PHE A 81 -6.89 6.79 -5.31
C PHE A 81 -8.06 7.46 -6.03
N ALA A 82 -7.83 7.92 -7.25
CA ALA A 82 -8.85 8.55 -8.09
C ALA A 82 -8.93 7.85 -9.44
N LYS A 83 -10.14 7.72 -10.00
CA LYS A 83 -10.33 7.12 -11.32
C LYS A 83 -9.66 7.94 -12.41
N GLN A 84 -9.62 9.26 -12.25
CA GLN A 84 -9.04 10.18 -13.21
C GLN A 84 -8.65 11.50 -12.52
N ILE A 85 -7.48 12.03 -12.85
CA ILE A 85 -7.05 13.40 -12.54
C ILE A 85 -6.47 13.97 -13.82
N GLY A 86 -7.07 15.03 -14.34
CA GLY A 86 -6.75 15.56 -15.67
C GLY A 86 -6.94 14.49 -16.75
N SER A 87 -5.89 14.23 -17.52
CA SER A 87 -5.80 13.19 -18.56
C SER A 87 -5.39 11.82 -18.03
N ASP A 88 -4.82 11.75 -16.83
CA ASP A 88 -4.31 10.52 -16.24
C ASP A 88 -5.44 9.68 -15.61
N ARG A 89 -5.46 8.38 -15.93
CA ARG A 89 -6.43 7.41 -15.39
C ARG A 89 -5.81 6.53 -14.31
N HIS A 90 -6.64 6.09 -13.36
CA HIS A 90 -6.28 5.23 -12.22
C HIS A 90 -5.04 5.76 -11.50
N VAL A 91 -5.19 6.88 -10.82
CA VAL A 91 -4.06 7.57 -10.19
C VAL A 91 -4.05 7.37 -8.69
N VAL A 92 -2.85 7.32 -8.12
CA VAL A 92 -2.62 7.27 -6.68
C VAL A 92 -1.91 8.52 -6.20
N GLN A 93 -2.36 9.10 -5.10
CA GLN A 93 -1.68 10.16 -4.37
C GLN A 93 -0.48 9.53 -3.65
N PHE A 94 0.70 9.63 -4.26
CA PHE A 94 1.85 8.79 -3.92
C PHE A 94 2.44 9.09 -2.52
N PRO A 95 2.55 10.35 -2.07
CA PRO A 95 2.94 10.66 -0.69
C PRO A 95 2.00 10.06 0.37
N LEU A 96 0.68 10.12 0.17
CA LEU A 96 -0.33 9.57 1.06
C LEU A 96 -0.27 8.04 1.04
N LEU A 97 -0.09 7.42 -0.13
CA LEU A 97 0.17 5.99 -0.22
C LEU A 97 1.40 5.60 0.61
N SER A 98 2.50 6.37 0.52
CA SER A 98 3.71 6.10 1.29
C SER A 98 3.46 6.16 2.80
N ALA A 99 2.67 7.14 3.26
CA ALA A 99 2.32 7.28 4.68
C ALA A 99 1.43 6.12 5.17
N VAL A 100 0.39 5.78 4.41
CA VAL A 100 -0.53 4.68 4.73
C VAL A 100 0.20 3.32 4.71
N LEU A 101 1.10 3.11 3.74
CA LEU A 101 1.94 1.91 3.71
C LEU A 101 2.84 1.82 4.95
N ALA A 102 3.46 2.92 5.37
CA ALA A 102 4.29 2.96 6.57
C ALA A 102 3.49 2.59 7.83
N GLU A 103 2.26 3.11 7.96
CA GLU A 103 1.34 2.76 9.06
C GLU A 103 1.02 1.26 9.07
N HIS A 104 0.75 0.67 7.90
CA HIS A 104 0.52 -0.77 7.77
C HIS A 104 1.75 -1.61 8.11
N GLU A 105 2.94 -1.22 7.68
CA GLU A 105 4.19 -1.92 8.01
C GLU A 105 4.49 -1.82 9.52
N GLN A 106 4.32 -0.64 10.12
CA GLN A 106 4.48 -0.46 11.55
C GLN A 106 3.49 -1.32 12.35
N SER A 107 2.22 -1.37 11.92
CA SER A 107 1.21 -2.22 12.54
C SER A 107 1.61 -3.70 12.45
N TYR A 108 2.04 -4.16 11.28
CA TYR A 108 2.49 -5.54 11.07
C TYR A 108 3.68 -5.90 11.98
N LEU A 109 4.67 -5.03 12.08
CA LEU A 109 5.84 -5.24 12.94
C LEU A 109 5.48 -5.26 14.42
N ARG A 110 4.56 -4.38 14.87
CA ARG A 110 4.10 -4.31 16.25
C ARG A 110 3.44 -5.61 16.73
N PHE A 111 2.79 -6.35 15.83
CA PHE A 111 2.22 -7.66 16.16
C PHE A 111 3.21 -8.82 15.98
N THR A 112 4.01 -8.78 14.91
CA THR A 112 4.84 -9.93 14.51
C THR A 112 6.08 -10.08 15.39
N ILE A 113 6.73 -8.97 15.76
CA ILE A 113 7.95 -9.01 16.59
C ILE A 113 7.67 -9.61 17.97
N PRO A 114 6.68 -9.14 18.76
CA PRO A 114 6.41 -9.71 20.08
C PRO A 114 5.98 -11.17 20.01
N LEU A 115 5.16 -11.54 19.01
CA LEU A 115 4.73 -12.92 18.83
C LEU A 115 5.92 -13.85 18.61
N PHE A 116 6.88 -13.44 17.76
CA PHE A 116 8.08 -14.21 17.49
C PHE A 116 8.98 -14.34 18.74
N LEU A 117 9.16 -13.26 19.49
CA LEU A 117 9.88 -13.29 20.77
C LEU A 117 9.22 -14.24 21.78
N SER A 118 7.89 -14.24 21.86
CA SER A 118 7.15 -15.15 22.73
C SER A 118 7.32 -16.62 22.34
N ILE A 119 7.34 -16.93 21.04
CA ILE A 119 7.59 -18.30 20.54
C ILE A 119 9.01 -18.74 20.91
N ILE A 120 10.01 -17.87 20.73
CA ILE A 120 11.40 -18.16 21.12
C ILE A 120 11.50 -18.41 22.64
N ALA A 121 10.88 -17.54 23.45
CA ALA A 121 10.88 -17.71 24.90
C ALA A 121 10.23 -19.04 25.32
N LEU A 122 9.13 -19.45 24.67
CA LEU A 122 8.47 -20.72 24.92
C LEU A 122 9.39 -21.92 24.58
N ILE A 123 10.09 -21.87 23.45
CA ILE A 123 11.06 -22.90 23.05
C ILE A 123 12.17 -23.01 24.10
N PHE A 124 12.74 -21.88 24.55
CA PHE A 124 13.75 -21.89 25.61
C PHE A 124 13.22 -22.45 26.94
N SER A 125 11.98 -22.10 27.31
CA SER A 125 11.35 -22.63 28.53
C SER A 125 11.20 -24.15 28.47
N ILE A 126 10.76 -24.69 27.33
CA ILE A 126 10.62 -26.14 27.13
C ILE A 126 11.98 -26.83 27.16
N ALA A 127 12.98 -26.27 26.47
CA ALA A 127 14.33 -26.81 26.44
C ALA A 127 15.00 -26.80 27.83
N ALA A 128 14.78 -25.74 28.62
CA ALA A 128 15.26 -25.66 29.99
C ALA A 128 14.61 -26.74 30.87
N TYR A 129 13.29 -26.96 30.75
CA TYR A 129 12.57 -27.99 31.49
C TYR A 129 13.13 -29.40 31.24
N PHE A 130 13.46 -29.76 30.00
CA PHE A 130 14.03 -31.09 29.67
C PHE A 130 15.52 -31.25 30.06
N ASN A 131 16.25 -30.15 30.23
CA ASN A 131 17.64 -30.16 30.70
C ASN A 131 17.76 -30.10 32.24
N THR A 132 16.63 -30.04 32.95
CA THR A 132 16.55 -30.08 34.42
C THR A 132 16.16 -31.48 34.88
#